data_AF-A0A7X9C6F0-F1
#
_entry.id   AF-A0A7X9C6F0-F1
#
_cell.length_a   1.000
_cell.length_b   1.000
_cell.length_c   1.000
_cell.angle_alpha   90.00
_cell.angle_beta   90.00
_cell.angle_gamma   90.00
#
_symmetry.space_group_name_H-M   'P 1'
#
loop_
_entity.id
_entity.type
_entity.pdbx_description
1 polymer ?
#
loop_
_entity_poly.entity_id
_entity_poly.type
_entity_poly.pdbx_seq_one_letter_code
_entity_poly.pdbx_strand_id
1 'polypeptide(L)'
;KSETIANPGHRPGFLPNFLADQGVNVIISGGMGGGAVAIFGERNVEVVVGASGDAKTAVENYLKGDLKSTGAVCHDHKHHADCGR
;
A
#
# COMPACT_ATOMS: atom_id res chain seq x y z
N LYS A 1 -7.78 18.15 -2.05
CA LYS A 1 -8.24 17.59 -3.34
C LYS A 1 -8.20 16.08 -3.21
N SER A 2 -9.21 15.35 -3.69
CA SER A 2 -9.23 13.88 -3.73
C SER A 2 -9.51 13.43 -5.15
N GLU A 3 -8.86 12.35 -5.57
CA GLU A 3 -9.06 11.72 -6.85
C GLU A 3 -9.22 10.21 -6.64
N THR A 4 -10.11 9.59 -7.41
CA THR A 4 -10.34 8.15 -7.37
C THR A 4 -9.92 7.58 -8.70
N ILE A 5 -8.94 6.69 -8.68
CA ILE A 5 -8.41 6.03 -9.86
C ILE A 5 -8.90 4.58 -9.85
N ALA A 6 -9.56 4.15 -10.92
CA ALA A 6 -9.95 2.76 -11.09
C ALA A 6 -8.70 1.88 -11.18
N ASN A 7 -8.71 0.70 -10.55
CA ASN A 7 -7.58 -0.21 -10.61
C ASN A 7 -7.33 -0.63 -12.08
N PRO A 8 -6.16 -0.29 -12.67
CA PRO A 8 -5.85 -0.58 -14.07
C PRO A 8 -5.60 -2.08 -14.36
N GLY A 9 -5.62 -2.94 -13.35
CA GLY A 9 -5.49 -4.39 -13.48
C GLY A 9 -4.47 -4.97 -12.50
N HIS A 10 -4.71 -6.21 -12.07
CA HIS A 10 -3.84 -6.89 -11.10
C HIS A 10 -2.69 -7.62 -11.80
N ARG A 11 -1.47 -7.12 -11.62
CA ARG A 11 -0.23 -7.83 -11.96
C ARG A 11 0.74 -7.75 -10.77
N PRO A 12 1.44 -8.84 -10.42
CA PRO A 12 2.43 -8.81 -9.34
C PRO A 12 3.44 -7.67 -9.52
N GLY A 13 3.62 -6.84 -8.50
CA GLY A 13 4.57 -5.72 -8.52
C GLY A 13 4.16 -4.51 -9.38
N PHE A 14 3.05 -4.56 -10.13
CA PHE A 14 2.66 -3.47 -11.02
C PHE A 14 2.11 -2.25 -10.27
N LEU A 15 1.16 -2.44 -9.35
CA LEU A 15 0.53 -1.32 -8.63
C LEU A 15 1.54 -0.49 -7.82
N PRO A 16 2.48 -1.09 -7.07
CA PRO A 16 3.47 -0.31 -6.33
C PRO A 16 4.34 0.58 -7.22
N ASN A 17 4.80 0.04 -8.36
CA ASN A 17 5.56 0.83 -9.33
C ASN A 17 4.71 1.93 -9.96
N PHE A 18 3.49 1.61 -10.41
CA PHE A 18 2.59 2.58 -11.01
C PHE A 18 2.30 3.76 -10.08
N LEU A 19 2.01 3.50 -8.80
CA LEU A 19 1.75 4.55 -7.82
C LEU A 19 3.02 5.35 -7.50
N ALA A 20 4.17 4.70 -7.36
CA ALA A 20 5.45 5.38 -7.17
C ALA A 20 5.79 6.31 -8.35
N ASP A 21 5.54 5.86 -9.59
CA ASP A 21 5.78 6.64 -10.80
C ASP A 21 4.83 7.86 -10.92
N GLN A 22 3.69 7.85 -10.24
CA GLN A 22 2.81 9.02 -10.08
C GLN A 22 3.34 10.05 -9.06
N GLY A 23 4.50 9.79 -8.43
CA GLY A 23 5.13 10.70 -7.49
C GLY A 23 4.50 10.71 -6.10
N VAL A 24 3.84 9.62 -5.69
CA VAL A 24 3.31 9.50 -4.32
C VAL A 24 4.44 9.47 -3.31
N ASN A 25 4.30 10.22 -2.21
CA ASN A 25 5.29 10.22 -1.12
C ASN A 25 4.92 9.25 0.00
N VAL A 26 3.62 8.98 0.19
CA VAL A 26 3.09 8.18 1.29
C VAL A 26 1.97 7.28 0.76
N ILE A 27 1.99 6.01 1.14
CA ILE A 27 0.94 5.03 0.86
C ILE A 27 0.36 4.51 2.17
N ILE A 28 -0.95 4.61 2.30
CA ILE A 28 -1.71 4.14 3.45
C ILE A 28 -2.58 2.96 3.02
N SER A 29 -2.45 1.82 3.72
CA SER A 29 -3.23 0.61 3.46
C SER A 29 -3.58 -0.11 4.76
N GLY A 30 -4.59 -0.97 4.74
CA GLY A 30 -4.89 -1.87 5.86
C GLY A 30 -3.86 -2.99 6.00
N GLY A 31 -3.40 -3.54 4.89
CA GLY A 31 -2.32 -4.52 4.82
C GLY A 31 -1.54 -4.38 3.52
N MET A 32 -0.31 -4.87 3.52
CA MET A 32 0.56 -4.82 2.33
C MET A 32 1.46 -6.04 2.28
N GLY A 33 1.61 -6.63 1.09
CA GLY A 33 2.54 -7.73 0.88
C GLY A 33 3.99 -7.26 0.90
N GLY A 34 4.91 -8.09 1.38
CA GLY A 34 6.34 -7.74 1.52
C GLY A 34 7.01 -7.24 0.23
N GLY A 35 6.63 -7.81 -0.92
CA GLY A 35 7.14 -7.33 -2.22
C GLY A 35 6.73 -5.90 -2.54
N ALA A 36 5.52 -5.48 -2.16
CA ALA A 36 5.07 -4.10 -2.37
C ALA A 36 5.77 -3.13 -1.41
N VAL A 37 5.97 -3.54 -0.16
CA VAL A 37 6.72 -2.75 0.84
C VAL A 37 8.16 -2.51 0.36
N ALA A 38 8.82 -3.56 -0.17
CA ALA A 38 10.16 -3.44 -0.71
C ALA A 38 10.22 -2.44 -1.89
N ILE A 39 9.31 -2.55 -2.86
CA ILE A 39 9.26 -1.63 -4.02
C ILE A 39 9.06 -0.18 -3.56
N PHE A 40 8.13 0.07 -2.63
CA PHE A 40 7.91 1.43 -2.12
C PHE A 40 9.12 1.96 -1.35
N GLY A 41 9.76 1.12 -0.52
CA GLY A 41 10.98 1.48 0.19
C GLY A 41 12.13 1.86 -0.75
N GLU A 42 12.35 1.08 -1.82
CA GLU A 42 13.35 1.40 -2.86
C GLU A 42 13.06 2.70 -3.59
N ARG A 43 11.78 3.08 -3.68
CA ARG A 43 11.30 4.30 -4.34
C ARG A 43 11.17 5.50 -3.39
N ASN A 44 11.65 5.40 -2.14
CA ASN A 44 11.51 6.43 -1.10
C ASN A 44 10.04 6.83 -0.81
N VAL A 45 9.13 5.86 -0.93
CA VAL A 45 7.72 6.04 -0.58
C VAL A 45 7.48 5.49 0.82
N GLU A 46 6.93 6.32 1.70
CA GLU A 46 6.57 5.91 3.05
C GLU A 46 5.39 4.94 3.02
N VAL A 47 5.51 3.84 3.78
CA VAL A 47 4.47 2.81 3.86
C VAL A 47 3.84 2.80 5.25
N VAL A 48 2.54 3.12 5.29
CA VAL A 48 1.72 3.09 6.49
C VAL A 48 0.70 1.96 6.38
N VAL A 49 0.88 0.92 7.20
CA VAL A 49 -0.03 -0.23 7.26
C VAL A 49 -0.85 -0.22 8.56
N GLY A 50 -2.02 -0.87 8.54
CA GLY A 50 -2.95 -0.92 9.67
C GLY A 50 -4.10 0.08 9.61
N ALA A 51 -4.31 0.75 8.48
CA ALA A 51 -5.49 1.58 8.28
C ALA A 51 -6.77 0.75 8.16
N SER A 52 -7.87 1.23 8.71
CA SER A 52 -9.18 0.60 8.58
C SER A 52 -10.27 1.66 8.41
N GLY A 53 -11.40 1.27 7.83
CA GLY A 53 -12.50 2.18 7.53
C GLY A 53 -12.25 3.05 6.28
N ASP A 54 -12.78 4.27 6.29
CA ASP A 54 -12.76 5.16 5.14
C ASP A 54 -11.37 5.75 4.85
N ALA A 55 -11.03 5.85 3.56
CA ALA A 55 -9.77 6.44 3.10
C ALA A 55 -9.56 7.87 3.62
N LYS A 56 -10.62 8.68 3.71
CA LYS A 56 -10.54 10.04 4.23
C LYS A 56 -10.14 10.07 5.70
N THR A 57 -10.77 9.23 6.52
CA THR A 57 -10.45 9.10 7.95
C THR A 57 -9.02 8.61 8.16
N ALA A 58 -8.55 7.66 7.35
CA ALA A 58 -7.18 7.18 7.40
C ALA A 58 -6.16 8.30 7.12
N VAL A 59 -6.42 9.13 6.10
CA VAL A 59 -5.58 10.30 5.79
C VAL A 59 -5.62 11.32 6.93
N GLU A 60 -6.79 11.62 7.50
CA GLU A 60 -6.92 12.55 8.63
C GLU A 60 -6.16 12.06 9.87
N ASN A 61 -6.23 10.76 10.18
CA ASN A 61 -5.49 10.17 11.30
C ASN A 61 -3.98 10.14 11.06
N TYR A 62 -3.54 9.92 9.81
CA TYR A 62 -2.13 10.03 9.44
C TYR A 62 -1.62 11.46 9.64
N LEU A 63 -2.35 12.47 9.16
CA LEU A 63 -1.98 13.88 9.29
C LEU A 63 -1.92 14.34 10.77
N LYS A 64 -2.70 13.73 11.65
CA LYS A 64 -2.66 13.98 13.10
C LYS A 64 -1.52 13.24 13.82
N GLY A 65 -0.87 12.27 13.16
CA GLY A 65 0.13 11.39 13.77
C GLY A 65 -0.46 10.24 14.59
N ASP A 66 -1.78 10.03 14.53
CA ASP A 66 -2.50 8.97 15.24
C ASP A 66 -2.37 7.61 14.52
N LEU A 67 -2.26 7.64 13.18
CA LEU A 67 -2.07 6.44 12.39
C LEU A 67 -0.58 6.06 12.30
N LYS A 68 -0.14 5.16 13.18
CA LYS A 68 1.20 4.57 13.12
C LYS A 68 1.18 3.33 12.25
N SER A 69 2.19 3.19 11.39
CA SER A 69 2.42 1.97 10.63
C SER A 69 2.59 0.81 11.61
N THR A 70 1.71 -0.19 11.53
CA THR A 70 1.76 -1.36 12.42
C THR A 70 2.95 -2.27 12.14
N GLY A 71 3.72 -1.99 11.08
CA GLY A 71 4.80 -2.86 10.62
C GLY A 71 4.30 -4.24 10.22
N ALA A 72 2.99 -4.40 9.99
CA ALA A 72 2.36 -5.63 9.51
C ALA A 72 2.70 -5.85 8.03
N VAL A 73 3.99 -5.99 7.76
CA VAL A 73 4.51 -6.66 6.57
C VAL A 73 4.23 -8.12 6.83
N CYS A 74 3.23 -8.68 6.17
CA CYS A 74 2.93 -10.10 6.29
C CYS A 74 4.20 -10.89 5.92
N HIS A 75 4.86 -11.44 6.94
CA HIS A 75 6.13 -12.17 6.80
C HIS A 75 5.94 -13.61 6.35
N ASP A 76 4.71 -14.11 6.24
CA ASP A 76 4.43 -15.48 5.84
C ASP A 76 3.29 -15.53 4.85
N HIS A 77 3.67 -15.53 3.58
CA HIS A 77 2.82 -15.93 2.48
C HIS A 77 3.54 -17.05 1.75
N LYS A 78 3.55 -18.24 2.35
CA LYS A 78 3.63 -19.50 1.59
C LYS A 78 2.36 -19.65 0.73
N HIS A 79 2.18 -18.77 -0.26
CA HIS A 79 1.20 -18.99 -1.30
C HIS A 79 1.87 -19.82 -2.37
N HIS A 80 1.61 -21.12 -2.25
CA HIS A 80 1.60 -22.06 -3.37
C HIS A 80 1.01 -21.33 -4.59
N ALA A 81 1.76 -21.32 -5.67
CA ALA A 81 1.34 -20.76 -6.94
C ALA A 81 0.03 -21.43 -7.39
N ASP A 82 -1.09 -20.72 -7.24
CA ASP A 82 -2.27 -20.97 -8.04
C ASP A 82 -3.03 -19.64 -8.19
N CYS A 83 -2.67 -18.89 -9.23
CA CYS A 83 -3.51 -17.85 -9.78
C CYS A 83 -4.11 -18.40 -11.08
N GLY A 84 -5.33 -18.93 -10.96
CA GLY A 84 -6.39 -18.86 -11.97
C GLY A 84 -6.12 -19.52 -13.31
N ARG A 85 -6.66 -20.73 -13.47
CA ARG A 85 -7.22 -21.20 -14.74
C ARG A 85 -8.66 -20.70 -14.87
#